data_AF-M0AF05-F1
#
_entry.id   AF-M0AF05-F1
#
_cell.length_a   1.000
_cell.length_b   1.000
_cell.length_c   1.000
_cell.angle_alpha   90.00
_cell.angle_beta   90.00
_cell.angle_gamma   90.00
#
_symmetry.space_group_name_H-M   'P 1'
#
loop_
_entity.id
_entity.type
_entity.pdbx_description
1 polymer ?
#
loop_
_entity_poly.entity_id
_entity_poly.type
_entity_poly.pdbx_seq_one_letter_code
_entity_poly.pdbx_strand_id
1 'polypeptide(L)'
;MLRSSRSKERAQTEPIAAIVAVSVVVIGIGLYAISMQAVLPGTSQSATADRTIDRVWDDIEEGGVFYAHHDATPLSDRVTSAALPAGATVAVEVTAVDGDRERAVATGAFPTGFPDETDRADVAALERYVESEGVPDEASVATQSIPVAVENEADVRAGTLRVSVW
;
A
#
# COMPACT_ATOMS: atom_id res chain seq x y z
N MET A 1 -21.46 32.10 -74.31
CA MET A 1 -20.93 30.75 -74.02
C MET A 1 -20.05 30.83 -72.78
N LEU A 2 -19.94 29.71 -72.04
CA LEU A 2 -19.14 29.41 -70.83
C LEU A 2 -19.82 29.65 -69.47
N ARG A 3 -20.64 28.66 -69.06
CA ARG A 3 -20.92 28.36 -67.64
C ARG A 3 -19.78 27.49 -67.12
N SER A 4 -19.03 28.00 -66.16
CA SER A 4 -18.02 27.22 -65.41
C SER A 4 -18.73 26.35 -64.37
N SER A 5 -18.76 25.04 -64.60
CA SER A 5 -18.95 24.06 -63.55
C SER A 5 -17.68 24.01 -62.69
N ARG A 6 -17.78 24.29 -61.38
CA ARG A 6 -16.75 23.85 -60.42
C ARG A 6 -17.38 22.86 -59.46
N SER A 7 -16.82 21.66 -59.48
CA SER A 7 -17.18 20.51 -58.66
C SER A 7 -17.19 20.82 -57.17
N LYS A 8 -18.20 20.26 -56.50
CA LYS A 8 -18.25 20.05 -55.05
C LYS A 8 -17.19 19.02 -54.67
N GLU A 9 -16.04 19.47 -54.17
CA GLU A 9 -14.96 18.60 -53.68
C GLU A 9 -14.56 19.01 -52.25
N ARG A 10 -15.54 19.19 -51.35
CA ARG A 10 -15.28 19.55 -49.93
C ARG A 10 -16.32 19.01 -48.95
N ALA A 11 -16.86 17.81 -49.15
CA ALA A 11 -17.92 17.30 -48.26
C ALA A 11 -17.87 15.79 -47.96
N GLN A 12 -16.75 15.10 -48.23
CA GLN A 12 -16.68 13.63 -48.06
C GLN A 12 -15.62 13.13 -47.08
N THR A 13 -14.66 13.96 -46.68
CA THR A 13 -13.71 13.63 -45.61
C THR A 13 -14.14 14.16 -44.24
N GLU A 14 -15.10 15.10 -44.21
CA GLU A 14 -15.59 15.74 -42.98
C GLU A 14 -16.19 14.74 -41.98
N PRO A 15 -17.03 13.76 -42.39
CA PRO A 15 -17.59 12.79 -41.44
C PRO A 15 -16.55 11.80 -40.92
N ILE A 16 -15.64 11.35 -41.79
CA ILE A 16 -14.61 10.36 -41.42
C ILE A 16 -13.58 10.99 -40.49
N ALA A 17 -13.15 12.22 -40.77
CA ALA A 17 -12.23 12.97 -39.92
C ALA A 17 -12.84 13.21 -38.53
N ALA A 18 -14.15 13.50 -38.45
CA ALA A 18 -14.84 13.65 -37.19
C ALA A 18 -14.82 12.36 -36.35
N ILE A 19 -15.09 11.20 -36.97
CA ILE A 19 -15.05 9.91 -36.27
C ILE A 19 -13.64 9.61 -35.76
N VAL A 20 -12.61 9.81 -36.58
CA VAL A 20 -11.21 9.60 -36.18
C VAL A 20 -10.83 10.52 -35.01
N ALA A 21 -11.23 11.79 -35.05
CA ALA A 21 -10.98 12.73 -33.96
C ALA A 21 -11.66 12.28 -32.66
N VAL A 22 -12.92 11.84 -32.72
CA VAL A 22 -13.64 11.31 -31.55
C VAL A 22 -12.97 10.05 -31.02
N SER A 23 -12.54 9.12 -31.88
CA SER A 23 -11.83 7.91 -31.47
C SER A 23 -10.52 8.24 -30.75
N VAL A 24 -9.72 9.17 -31.26
CA VAL A 24 -8.48 9.62 -30.60
C VAL A 24 -8.77 10.24 -29.25
N VAL A 25 -9.82 11.06 -29.13
CA VAL A 25 -10.23 11.65 -27.85
C VAL A 25 -10.68 10.58 -26.86
N VAL A 26 -11.49 9.60 -27.27
CA VAL A 26 -11.93 8.51 -26.40
C VAL A 26 -10.76 7.64 -25.95
N ILE A 27 -9.82 7.33 -26.84
CA ILE A 27 -8.60 6.58 -26.51
C ILE A 27 -7.74 7.38 -25.53
N GLY A 28 -7.55 8.68 -25.77
CA GLY A 28 -6.82 9.57 -24.88
C GLY A 28 -7.43 9.65 -23.48
N ILE A 29 -8.76 9.77 -23.41
CA ILE A 29 -9.50 9.75 -22.14
C ILE A 29 -9.39 8.38 -21.46
N GLY A 30 -9.48 7.28 -22.21
CA GLY A 30 -9.33 5.93 -21.67
C GLY A 30 -7.93 5.67 -21.11
N LEU A 31 -6.88 6.06 -21.84
CA LEU A 31 -5.50 5.97 -21.37
C LEU A 31 -5.24 6.88 -20.17
N TYR A 32 -5.81 8.08 -20.15
CA TYR A 32 -5.77 8.98 -19.00
C TYR A 32 -6.47 8.37 -17.77
N ALA A 33 -7.66 7.79 -17.95
CA ALA A 33 -8.39 7.13 -16.88
C ALA A 33 -7.66 5.88 -16.35
N ILE A 34 -7.02 5.10 -17.21
CA ILE A 34 -6.16 3.96 -16.79
C ILE A 34 -4.95 4.47 -16.03
N SER A 35 -4.29 5.54 -16.49
CA SER A 35 -3.16 6.13 -15.77
C SER A 35 -3.57 6.69 -14.40
N MET A 36 -4.79 7.22 -14.27
CA MET A 36 -5.33 7.68 -13.00
C MET A 36 -5.65 6.55 -12.03
N GLN A 37 -5.93 5.32 -12.49
CA GLN A 37 -6.12 4.19 -11.57
C GLN A 37 -4.86 3.88 -10.74
N ALA A 38 -3.67 4.25 -11.23
CA ALA A 38 -2.43 4.15 -10.46
C ALA A 38 -2.25 5.26 -9.40
N VAL A 39 -3.09 6.30 -9.42
CA VAL A 39 -3.03 7.47 -8.52
C VAL A 39 -4.32 7.68 -7.73
N LEU A 40 -5.35 6.86 -7.99
CA LEU A 40 -6.61 6.83 -7.27
C LEU A 40 -6.47 5.82 -6.11
N PRO A 41 -6.41 6.27 -4.84
CA PRO A 41 -6.55 5.34 -3.72
C PRO A 41 -7.95 4.74 -3.79
N GLY A 42 -8.07 3.45 -4.12
CA GLY A 42 -9.39 2.82 -4.20
C GLY A 42 -9.57 1.58 -5.08
N THR A 43 -8.54 0.87 -5.51
CA THR A 43 -8.70 -0.54 -5.92
C THR A 43 -8.61 -1.41 -4.67
N SER A 44 -9.59 -2.29 -4.45
CA SER A 44 -9.98 -2.94 -3.19
C SER A 44 -8.87 -3.52 -2.29
N GLN A 45 -7.68 -3.80 -2.82
CA GLN A 45 -6.52 -4.28 -2.06
C GLN A 45 -5.79 -3.15 -1.32
N SER A 46 -5.45 -2.02 -1.96
CA SER A 46 -4.78 -0.88 -1.27
C SER A 46 -5.60 -0.37 -0.10
N ALA A 47 -6.92 -0.24 -0.29
CA ALA A 47 -7.83 0.19 0.76
C ALA A 47 -7.88 -0.74 1.99
N THR A 48 -7.44 -1.99 1.87
CA THR A 48 -7.32 -2.91 3.01
C THR A 48 -6.04 -2.62 3.79
N ALA A 49 -4.88 -2.52 3.13
CA ALA A 49 -3.62 -2.20 3.81
C ALA A 49 -3.67 -0.81 4.46
N ASP A 50 -4.25 0.19 3.80
CA ASP A 50 -4.42 1.55 4.35
C ASP A 50 -5.24 1.54 5.66
N ARG A 51 -6.35 0.78 5.69
CA ARG A 51 -7.16 0.67 6.91
C ARG A 51 -6.53 -0.22 7.97
N THR A 52 -5.65 -1.13 7.59
CA THR A 52 -4.94 -2.01 8.53
C THR A 52 -3.77 -1.26 9.15
N ILE A 53 -3.04 -0.42 8.41
CA ILE A 53 -1.94 0.37 8.98
C ILE A 53 -2.42 1.34 10.06
N ASP A 54 -3.58 1.99 9.86
CA ASP A 54 -4.18 2.86 10.87
C ASP A 54 -4.48 2.08 12.16
N ARG A 55 -5.09 0.89 12.05
CA ARG A 55 -5.43 0.07 13.21
C ARG A 55 -4.22 -0.56 13.89
N VAL A 56 -3.22 -1.00 13.12
CA VAL A 56 -1.97 -1.51 13.66
C VAL A 56 -1.23 -0.39 14.39
N TRP A 57 -1.23 0.82 13.85
CA TRP A 57 -0.65 1.98 14.52
C TRP A 57 -1.34 2.27 15.85
N ASP A 58 -2.67 2.33 15.88
CA ASP A 58 -3.47 2.54 17.10
C ASP A 58 -3.21 1.46 18.17
N ASP A 59 -2.92 0.21 17.78
CA ASP A 59 -2.62 -0.89 18.71
C ASP A 59 -1.19 -0.84 19.28
N ILE A 60 -0.21 -0.39 18.49
CA ILE A 60 1.22 -0.47 18.87
C ILE A 60 1.77 0.83 19.45
N GLU A 61 1.11 1.95 19.20
CA GLU A 61 1.50 3.27 19.68
C GLU A 61 1.17 3.44 21.17
N GLU A 62 2.05 4.13 21.87
CA GLU A 62 1.80 4.57 23.24
C GLU A 62 2.17 6.05 23.37
N GLY A 63 1.15 6.90 23.54
CA GLY A 63 1.35 8.35 23.66
C GLY A 63 1.82 9.00 22.36
N GLY A 64 1.51 8.40 21.22
CA GLY A 64 1.86 8.80 19.87
C GLY A 64 3.22 8.26 19.40
N VAL A 65 3.85 7.32 20.13
CA VAL A 65 5.21 6.83 19.85
C VAL A 65 5.27 5.31 19.88
N PHE A 66 6.00 4.70 18.95
CA PHE A 66 6.34 3.28 19.02
C PHE A 66 7.65 3.07 19.78
N TYR A 67 7.58 2.40 20.92
CA TYR A 67 8.75 2.02 21.72
C TYR A 67 9.38 0.72 21.22
N ALA A 68 10.62 0.81 20.70
CA ALA A 68 11.41 -0.29 20.14
C ALA A 68 12.66 -0.63 20.99
N HIS A 69 12.84 0.01 22.15
CA HIS A 69 13.94 -0.29 23.06
C HIS A 69 13.77 -1.66 23.73
N HIS A 70 14.86 -2.20 24.29
CA HIS A 70 14.93 -3.57 24.80
C HIS A 70 13.89 -3.93 25.88
N ASP A 71 13.51 -2.98 26.73
CA ASP A 71 12.49 -3.17 27.78
C ASP A 71 11.04 -3.03 27.28
N ALA A 72 10.84 -2.65 26.02
CA ALA A 72 9.51 -2.39 25.48
C ALA A 72 8.76 -3.69 25.16
N THR A 73 7.43 -3.64 25.24
CA THR A 73 6.57 -4.78 24.87
C THR A 73 6.81 -5.17 23.40
N PRO A 74 7.06 -6.44 23.06
CA PRO A 74 7.28 -6.87 21.67
C PRO A 74 6.09 -6.55 20.75
N LEU A 75 6.36 -6.36 19.46
CA LEU A 75 5.33 -6.07 18.45
C LEU A 75 4.22 -7.13 18.42
N SER A 76 4.59 -8.41 18.53
CA SER A 76 3.66 -9.55 18.53
C SER A 76 2.62 -9.50 19.65
N ASP A 77 2.99 -8.87 20.77
CA ASP A 77 2.16 -8.85 21.98
C ASP A 77 1.27 -7.59 22.03
N ARG A 78 1.54 -6.61 21.15
CA ARG A 78 0.73 -5.39 21.03
C ARG A 78 -0.37 -5.49 19.98
N VAL A 79 -0.08 -6.14 18.85
CA VAL A 79 -1.05 -6.26 17.76
C VAL A 79 -2.16 -7.23 18.14
N THR A 80 -3.40 -6.74 18.12
CA THR A 80 -4.59 -7.54 18.45
C THR A 80 -5.30 -8.04 17.19
N SER A 81 -6.18 -9.04 17.31
CA SER A 81 -7.01 -9.49 16.20
C SER A 81 -7.92 -8.40 15.62
N ALA A 82 -8.28 -7.38 16.41
CA ALA A 82 -9.11 -6.27 15.95
C ALA A 82 -8.38 -5.39 14.92
N ALA A 83 -7.06 -5.26 15.02
CA ALA A 83 -6.27 -4.54 14.04
C ALA A 83 -6.14 -5.29 12.70
N LEU A 84 -6.24 -6.63 12.74
CA LEU A 84 -6.03 -7.47 11.59
C LEU A 84 -7.32 -7.64 10.75
N PRO A 85 -7.23 -7.60 9.41
CA PRO A 85 -8.36 -7.93 8.54
C PRO A 85 -8.67 -9.43 8.60
N ALA A 86 -9.96 -9.76 8.70
CA ALA A 86 -10.41 -11.15 8.73
C ALA A 86 -10.04 -11.90 7.45
N GLY A 87 -9.50 -13.11 7.61
CA GLY A 87 -9.16 -14.00 6.49
C GLY A 87 -7.94 -13.58 5.68
N ALA A 88 -7.09 -12.69 6.20
CA ALA A 88 -5.87 -12.24 5.54
C ALA A 88 -4.64 -12.43 6.44
N THR A 89 -3.49 -12.58 5.80
CA THR A 89 -2.17 -12.59 6.43
C THR A 89 -1.61 -11.18 6.44
N VAL A 90 -0.96 -10.79 7.54
CA VAL A 90 -0.39 -9.45 7.68
C VAL A 90 1.07 -9.53 8.07
N ALA A 91 1.95 -8.82 7.37
CA ALA A 91 3.32 -8.57 7.81
C ALA A 91 3.49 -7.09 8.18
N VAL A 92 4.11 -6.85 9.32
CA VAL A 92 4.40 -5.53 9.87
C VAL A 92 5.90 -5.37 10.01
N GLU A 93 6.41 -4.25 9.51
CA GLU A 93 7.80 -3.85 9.65
C GLU A 93 7.85 -2.42 10.16
N VAL A 94 8.60 -2.20 11.23
CA VAL A 94 8.90 -0.86 11.75
C VAL A 94 10.39 -0.61 11.58
N THR A 95 10.69 0.49 10.91
CA THR A 95 12.05 0.99 10.74
C THR A 95 12.26 2.26 11.55
N ALA A 96 13.51 2.54 11.90
CA ALA A 96 13.92 3.83 12.45
C ALA A 96 15.20 4.30 11.75
N VAL A 97 15.35 5.62 11.65
CA VAL A 97 16.58 6.24 11.16
C VAL A 97 17.65 6.17 12.24
N ASP A 98 18.79 5.53 11.93
CA ASP A 98 19.99 5.47 12.75
C ASP A 98 21.16 6.09 12.00
N GLY A 99 21.49 7.33 12.33
CA GLY A 99 22.39 8.17 11.54
C GLY A 99 21.79 8.48 10.17
N ASP A 100 22.48 8.09 9.09
CA ASP A 100 22.05 8.28 7.70
C ASP A 100 21.37 7.03 7.09
N ARG A 101 21.04 6.02 7.91
CA ARG A 101 20.48 4.75 7.42
C ARG A 101 19.18 4.42 8.12
N GLU A 102 18.22 3.94 7.34
CA GLU A 102 17.00 3.33 7.86
C GLU A 102 17.29 1.86 8.22
N ARG A 103 16.85 1.41 9.39
CA ARG A 103 17.04 0.04 9.86
C ARG A 103 15.75 -0.49 10.48
N ALA A 104 15.40 -1.73 10.17
CA ALA A 104 14.31 -2.44 10.86
C ALA A 104 14.63 -2.58 12.35
N VAL A 105 13.72 -2.09 13.19
CA VAL A 105 13.81 -2.18 14.65
C VAL A 105 12.77 -3.13 15.23
N ALA A 106 11.69 -3.41 14.51
CA ALA A 106 10.73 -4.47 14.84
C ALA A 106 10.11 -5.05 13.56
N THR A 107 9.88 -6.35 13.57
CA THR A 107 9.17 -7.07 12.52
C THR A 107 8.21 -8.06 13.15
N GLY A 108 7.08 -8.32 12.51
CA GLY A 108 6.11 -9.32 12.96
C GLY A 108 5.25 -9.79 11.81
N ALA A 109 4.89 -11.07 11.81
CA ALA A 109 3.99 -11.65 10.82
C ALA A 109 2.82 -12.36 11.50
N PHE A 110 1.62 -12.08 11.03
CA PHE A 110 0.36 -12.49 11.64
C PHE A 110 -0.44 -13.33 10.64
N PRO A 111 -0.52 -14.66 10.86
CA PRO A 111 -1.27 -15.55 9.98
C PRO A 111 -2.78 -15.28 10.03
N THR A 112 -3.50 -15.78 9.02
CA THR A 112 -4.96 -15.71 8.97
C THR A 112 -5.58 -16.31 10.24
N GLY A 113 -6.50 -15.59 10.87
CA GLY A 113 -7.17 -16.05 12.10
C GLY A 113 -6.35 -15.82 13.38
N PHE A 114 -5.24 -15.09 13.30
CA PHE A 114 -4.48 -14.69 14.48
C PHE A 114 -5.29 -13.81 15.44
N PRO A 115 -5.15 -14.00 16.78
CA PRO A 115 -4.40 -15.07 17.44
C PRO A 115 -5.26 -16.32 17.70
N ASP A 116 -6.59 -16.24 17.50
CA ASP A 116 -7.55 -17.20 18.02
C ASP A 116 -7.51 -18.58 17.34
N GLU A 117 -7.15 -18.63 16.06
CA GLU A 117 -7.10 -19.85 15.24
C GLU A 117 -5.67 -20.32 14.95
N THR A 118 -4.67 -19.68 15.53
CA THR A 118 -3.25 -19.87 15.18
C THR A 118 -2.42 -20.17 16.41
N ASP A 119 -1.34 -20.93 16.25
CA ASP A 119 -0.37 -21.13 17.32
C ASP A 119 0.98 -20.45 17.07
N ARG A 120 1.89 -20.54 18.04
CA ARG A 120 3.23 -19.94 17.95
C ARG A 120 4.07 -20.55 16.81
N ALA A 121 3.84 -21.81 16.46
CA ALA A 121 4.56 -22.46 15.37
C ALA A 121 4.09 -21.92 14.01
N ASP A 122 2.80 -21.64 13.84
CA ASP A 122 2.26 -21.00 12.63
C ASP A 122 2.88 -19.61 12.41
N VAL A 123 2.90 -18.79 13.47
CA VAL A 123 3.53 -17.46 13.46
C VAL A 123 5.01 -17.55 13.09
N ALA A 124 5.77 -18.42 13.76
CA ALA A 124 7.20 -18.57 13.50
C ALA A 124 7.50 -19.18 12.12
N ALA A 125 6.60 -19.99 11.55
CA ALA A 125 6.72 -20.50 10.20
C ALA A 125 6.52 -19.37 9.17
N LEU A 126 5.53 -18.51 9.39
CA LEU A 126 5.25 -17.36 8.55
C LEU A 126 6.38 -16.32 8.60
N GLU A 127 6.88 -15.98 9.80
CA GLU A 127 8.01 -15.05 9.94
C GLU A 127 9.23 -15.53 9.16
N ARG A 128 9.55 -16.83 9.26
CA ARG A 128 10.64 -17.44 8.50
C ARG A 128 10.40 -17.38 6.99
N TYR A 129 9.16 -17.64 6.55
CA TYR A 129 8.78 -17.50 5.15
C TYR A 129 9.03 -16.06 4.66
N VAL A 130 8.51 -15.06 5.38
CA VAL A 130 8.67 -13.64 5.02
C VAL A 130 10.15 -13.22 5.02
N GLU A 131 10.96 -13.71 5.96
CA GLU A 131 12.40 -13.43 5.98
C GLU A 131 13.13 -14.05 4.78
N SER A 132 12.74 -15.27 4.38
CA SER A 132 13.43 -16.01 3.30
C SER A 132 12.96 -15.63 1.89
N GLU A 133 11.67 -15.46 1.68
CA GLU A 133 11.03 -15.27 0.38
C GLU A 133 10.49 -13.84 0.20
N GLY A 134 10.37 -13.07 1.28
CA GLY A 134 9.70 -11.77 1.27
C GLY A 134 8.18 -11.88 1.39
N VAL A 135 7.52 -10.72 1.28
CA VAL A 135 6.05 -10.66 1.12
C VAL A 135 5.67 -10.97 -0.32
N PRO A 136 4.51 -11.63 -0.59
CA PRO A 136 4.06 -11.90 -1.95
C PRO A 136 3.96 -10.63 -2.81
N ASP A 137 4.17 -10.75 -4.12
CA ASP A 137 4.12 -9.63 -5.06
C ASP A 137 2.70 -9.02 -5.18
N GLU A 138 1.68 -9.84 -4.95
CA GLU A 138 0.27 -9.43 -4.89
C GLU A 138 -0.14 -8.79 -3.55
N ALA A 139 0.76 -8.74 -2.57
CA ALA A 139 0.46 -8.17 -1.27
C ALA A 139 0.15 -6.68 -1.40
N SER A 140 -0.94 -6.27 -0.77
CA SER A 140 -1.26 -4.87 -0.62
C SER A 140 -0.36 -4.23 0.43
N VAL A 141 0.29 -3.11 0.10
CA VAL A 141 1.26 -2.46 0.98
C VAL A 141 0.83 -1.03 1.30
N ALA A 142 0.86 -0.67 2.58
CA ALA A 142 0.71 0.68 3.07
C ALA A 142 1.93 1.07 3.92
N THR A 143 2.30 2.36 3.87
CA THR A 143 3.45 2.91 4.61
C THR A 143 3.09 4.23 5.25
N GLN A 144 3.49 4.44 6.49
CA GLN A 144 3.25 5.66 7.25
C GLN A 144 4.49 6.07 8.03
N SER A 145 4.80 7.37 8.03
CA SER A 145 5.85 7.91 8.90
C SER A 145 5.38 7.96 10.34
N ILE A 146 6.19 7.43 11.25
CA ILE A 146 5.89 7.32 12.68
C ILE A 146 7.09 7.74 13.54
N PRO A 147 6.88 8.27 14.74
CA PRO A 147 7.95 8.46 15.71
C PRO A 147 8.26 7.14 16.44
N VAL A 148 9.55 6.84 16.57
CA VAL A 148 10.05 5.58 17.13
C VAL A 148 11.08 5.85 18.21
N ALA A 149 10.85 5.37 19.43
CA ALA A 149 11.80 5.43 20.53
C ALA A 149 12.74 4.21 20.49
N VAL A 150 14.04 4.41 20.24
CA VAL A 150 14.97 3.32 19.89
C VAL A 150 15.82 2.86 21.05
N GLU A 151 16.64 3.74 21.63
CA GLU A 151 17.56 3.35 22.72
C GLU A 151 16.89 3.41 24.10
N ASN A 152 16.00 4.37 24.28
CA ASN A 152 15.23 4.62 25.50
C ASN A 152 14.01 5.50 25.17
N GLU A 153 13.12 5.74 26.14
CA GLU A 153 11.89 6.53 25.97
C GLU A 153 12.13 7.97 25.46
N ALA A 154 13.32 8.54 25.69
CA ALA A 154 13.67 9.89 25.27
C ALA A 154 14.39 9.97 23.91
N ASP A 155 14.88 8.84 23.38
CA ASP A 155 15.55 8.77 22.09
C ASP A 155 14.55 8.48 20.97
N VAL A 156 13.72 9.49 20.66
CA VAL A 156 12.70 9.43 19.62
C VAL A 156 13.27 9.86 18.27
N ARG A 157 13.14 9.00 17.27
CA ARG A 157 13.64 9.19 15.92
C ARG A 157 12.52 9.06 14.90
N ALA A 158 12.73 9.61 13.71
CA ALA A 158 11.84 9.35 12.59
C ALA A 158 11.95 7.88 12.17
N GLY A 159 10.81 7.26 11.91
CA GLY A 159 10.69 5.90 11.44
C GLY A 159 9.56 5.72 10.45
N THR A 160 9.46 4.50 9.93
CA THR A 160 8.41 4.11 8.98
C THR A 160 7.73 2.85 9.50
N LEU A 161 6.40 2.88 9.57
CA LEU A 161 5.56 1.70 9.70
C LEU A 161 5.20 1.24 8.30
N ARG A 162 5.47 -0.02 7.98
CA ARG A 162 5.08 -0.68 6.74
C ARG A 162 4.20 -1.88 7.08
N VAL A 163 3.03 -1.93 6.45
CA VAL A 163 2.06 -3.03 6.61
C VAL A 163 1.78 -3.64 5.25
N SER A 164 1.92 -4.96 5.16
CA SER A 164 1.64 -5.75 3.96
C SER A 164 0.52 -6.73 4.25
N VAL A 165 -0.49 -6.84 3.39
CA VAL A 165 -1.70 -7.67 3.58
C VAL A 165 -1.96 -8.53 2.35
N TRP A 166 -2.16 -9.84 2.52
CA TRP A 166 -2.47 -10.77 1.43
C TRP A 166 -3.38 -11.93 1.86
#